data_AF-A0A962PJC4-F1
#
_entry.id   AF-A0A962PJC4-F1
#
_cell.length_a   1.000
_cell.length_b   1.000
_cell.length_c   1.000
_cell.angle_alpha   90.00
_cell.angle_beta   90.00
_cell.angle_gamma   90.00
#
_symmetry.space_group_name_H-M   'P 1'
#
loop_
_entity.id
_entity.type
_entity.pdbx_description
1 polymer ?
#
loop_
_entity_poly.entity_id
_entity_poly.type
_entity_poly.pdbx_seq_one_letter_code
_entity_poly.pdbx_strand_id
1 'polypeptide(L)'
;MESAFPENILTRYAFYRLGSVPVRIAFNQNDDPFMAEIPSSENGRLIVDNSYIPDILIGAPDDLEEITEAEFEEILKTFQG
;
A
#
# COMPACT_ATOMS: atom_id res chain seq x y z
N MET A 1 -5.00 -30.33 -15.44
CA MET A 1 -5.80 -29.11 -15.69
C MET A 1 -5.60 -28.23 -14.48
N GLU A 2 -5.15 -27.01 -14.75
CA GLU A 2 -4.51 -26.08 -13.81
C GLU A 2 -5.31 -25.84 -12.51
N SER A 3 -4.66 -26.04 -11.36
CA SER A 3 -5.05 -25.36 -10.13
C SER A 3 -4.55 -23.92 -10.25
N ALA A 4 -5.47 -23.01 -10.55
CA ALA A 4 -5.22 -21.58 -10.47
C ALA A 4 -4.71 -21.23 -9.07
N PHE A 5 -3.50 -20.69 -8.99
CA PHE A 5 -2.77 -20.34 -7.78
C PHE A 5 -3.61 -19.43 -6.86
N PRO A 6 -3.99 -19.86 -5.64
CA PRO A 6 -4.72 -19.03 -4.68
C PRO A 6 -3.80 -18.04 -3.92
N GLU A 7 -2.54 -17.93 -4.32
CA GLU A 7 -1.46 -17.32 -3.53
C GLU A 7 -1.60 -15.79 -3.37
N ASN A 8 -2.40 -15.14 -4.22
CA ASN A 8 -2.64 -13.70 -4.23
C ASN A 8 -4.10 -13.32 -3.95
N ILE A 9 -4.82 -14.11 -3.15
CA ILE A 9 -6.17 -13.72 -2.70
C ILE A 9 -6.04 -12.60 -1.66
N LEU A 10 -6.41 -11.39 -2.05
CA LEU A 10 -6.51 -10.24 -1.16
C LEU A 10 -7.38 -10.58 0.05
N THR A 11 -6.81 -10.46 1.24
CA THR A 11 -7.49 -10.73 2.51
C THR A 11 -7.71 -9.46 3.32
N ARG A 12 -6.70 -8.58 3.38
CA ARG A 12 -6.80 -7.29 4.07
C ARG A 12 -5.88 -6.24 3.47
N TYR A 13 -6.14 -4.99 3.83
CA TYR A 13 -5.25 -3.88 3.61
C TYR A 13 -4.61 -3.42 4.92
N ALA A 14 -3.39 -2.90 4.85
CA ALA A 14 -2.83 -2.02 5.86
C ALA A 14 -2.40 -0.71 5.20
N PHE A 15 -2.45 0.38 5.95
CA PHE A 15 -2.24 1.72 5.44
C PHE A 15 -1.09 2.37 6.20
N TYR A 16 -0.17 2.96 5.44
CA TYR A 16 1.02 3.59 5.96
C TYR A 16 1.20 4.95 5.30
N ARG A 17 1.94 5.82 5.97
CA ARG A 17 2.47 7.07 5.42
C ARG A 17 3.99 6.97 5.43
N LEU A 18 4.60 7.17 4.28
CA LEU A 18 6.04 7.31 4.13
C LEU A 18 6.35 8.76 3.76
N GLY A 19 6.74 9.56 4.76
CA GLY A 19 6.88 11.01 4.59
C GLY A 19 5.54 11.66 4.21
N SER A 20 5.41 12.12 2.96
CA SER A 20 4.16 12.68 2.42
C SER A 20 3.36 11.69 1.54
N VAL A 21 3.89 10.49 1.31
CA VAL A 21 3.30 9.52 0.39
C VAL A 21 2.43 8.54 1.20
N PRO A 22 1.11 8.50 0.97
CA PRO A 22 0.27 7.46 1.54
C PRO A 22 0.46 6.16 0.74
N VAL A 23 0.64 5.04 1.45
CA VAL A 23 0.87 3.71 0.87
C VAL A 23 -0.17 2.74 1.42
N ARG A 24 -0.83 2.00 0.53
CA ARG A 24 -1.75 0.92 0.88
C ARG A 24 -1.11 -0.42 0.50
N ILE A 25 -0.93 -1.32 1.47
CA ILE A 25 -0.41 -2.67 1.23
C ILE A 25 -1.54 -3.69 1.28
N ALA A 26 -1.63 -4.53 0.26
CA ALA A 26 -2.49 -5.71 0.21
C ALA A 26 -1.76 -6.93 0.77
N PHE A 27 -2.43 -7.63 1.68
CA PHE A 27 -1.97 -8.88 2.29
C PHE A 27 -2.80 -10.06 1.81
N ASN A 28 -2.14 -11.19 1.59
CA ASN A 28 -2.80 -12.44 1.24
C ASN A 28 -3.26 -13.20 2.50
N GLN A 29 -3.71 -14.44 2.31
CA GLN A 29 -4.25 -15.30 3.37
C GLN A 29 -3.20 -15.73 4.40
N ASN A 30 -1.91 -15.70 4.03
CA ASN A 30 -0.79 -16.02 4.90
C ASN A 30 -0.27 -14.79 5.65
N ASP A 31 -0.94 -13.64 5.51
CA ASP A 31 -0.46 -12.35 5.98
C ASP A 31 0.85 -11.91 5.29
N ASP A 32 1.12 -12.43 4.09
CA ASP A 32 2.23 -11.97 3.26
C ASP A 32 1.76 -10.78 2.39
N PRO A 33 2.50 -9.67 2.38
CA PRO A 33 2.23 -8.56 1.49
C PRO A 33 2.65 -8.92 0.07
N PHE A 34 1.73 -8.73 -0.89
CA PHE A 34 1.98 -9.07 -2.30
C PHE A 34 1.81 -7.89 -3.26
N MET A 35 1.23 -6.78 -2.79
CA MET A 35 1.00 -5.59 -3.61
C MET A 35 0.99 -4.32 -2.75
N ALA A 36 1.64 -3.26 -3.22
CA ALA A 36 1.55 -1.93 -2.64
C ALA A 36 1.00 -0.93 -3.66
N GLU A 37 0.16 -0.02 -3.20
CA GLU A 37 -0.48 1.02 -4.01
C GLU A 37 -0.19 2.40 -3.44
N ILE A 38 0.18 3.34 -4.31
CA ILE A 38 0.46 4.74 -3.98
C ILE A 38 -0.29 5.68 -4.92
N PRO A 39 -0.61 6.93 -4.53
CA PRO A 39 -1.13 7.92 -5.46
C PRO A 39 -0.06 8.33 -6.48
N SER A 40 -0.40 8.26 -7.75
CA SER A 40 0.42 8.82 -8.83
C SER A 40 0.49 10.33 -8.70
N SER A 41 1.71 10.88 -8.71
CA SER A 41 1.95 12.32 -8.69
C SER A 41 1.43 13.06 -9.92
N GLU A 42 1.12 12.35 -11.02
CA GLU A 42 0.67 12.96 -12.27
C GLU A 42 -0.85 13.17 -12.34
N ASN A 43 -1.63 12.32 -11.68
CA ASN A 43 -3.09 12.31 -11.84
C ASN A 43 -3.87 11.88 -10.58
N GLY A 44 -3.18 11.66 -9.45
CA GLY A 44 -3.80 11.28 -8.18
C GLY A 44 -4.42 9.88 -8.15
N ARG A 45 -4.30 9.08 -9.22
CA ARG A 45 -4.81 7.70 -9.25
C ARG A 45 -3.86 6.76 -8.54
N LEU A 46 -4.41 5.77 -7.87
CA LEU A 46 -3.61 4.70 -7.29
C LEU A 46 -2.91 3.90 -8.38
N ILE A 47 -1.60 3.75 -8.25
CA ILE A 47 -0.76 2.89 -9.08
C ILE A 47 -0.11 1.84 -8.19
N VAL A 48 0.14 0.67 -8.77
CA VAL A 48 0.87 -0.41 -8.08
C VAL A 48 2.36 -0.10 -8.15
N ASP A 49 2.99 0.04 -6.99
CA ASP A 49 4.43 0.19 -6.85
C ASP A 49 4.95 -0.64 -5.67
N ASN A 50 5.39 -1.85 -5.99
CA ASN A 50 5.86 -2.81 -5.00
C ASN A 50 7.25 -2.48 -4.42
N SER A 51 7.92 -1.43 -4.91
CA SER A 51 9.19 -0.98 -4.32
C SER A 51 9.04 -0.51 -2.88
N TYR A 52 7.83 -0.10 -2.47
CA TYR A 52 7.51 0.33 -1.10
C TYR A 52 7.30 -0.80 -0.10
N ILE A 53 7.06 -2.04 -0.57
CA ILE A 53 6.86 -3.21 0.31
C ILE A 53 8.08 -3.44 1.22
N PRO A 54 9.33 -3.55 0.72
CA PRO A 54 10.50 -3.74 1.58
C PRO A 54 10.71 -2.59 2.56
N ASP A 55 10.52 -1.33 2.16
CA ASP A 55 10.67 -0.17 3.06
C ASP A 55 9.71 -0.23 4.26
N ILE A 56 8.47 -0.67 4.02
CA ILE A 56 7.45 -0.79 5.06
C ILE A 56 7.69 -2.02 5.95
N LEU A 57 8.08 -3.16 5.38
CA LEU A 57 8.30 -4.40 6.14
C LEU A 57 9.59 -4.41 6.95
N ILE A 58 10.65 -3.78 6.44
CA ILE A 58 11.96 -3.75 7.11
C ILE A 58 11.98 -2.66 8.19
N GLY A 59 10.98 -1.76 8.21
CA GLY A 59 10.76 -0.79 9.28
C GLY A 59 11.85 0.29 9.37
N ALA A 60 12.46 0.65 8.23
CA ALA A 60 13.68 1.45 8.17
C ALA A 60 13.58 2.88 7.57
N PRO A 61 12.42 3.57 7.63
CA PRO A 61 12.39 5.03 7.57
C PRO A 61 12.02 5.64 8.92
N ASP A 62 12.77 6.65 9.38
CA ASP A 62 12.33 7.57 10.47
C ASP A 62 10.96 8.20 10.19
N ASP A 63 10.53 8.21 8.92
CA ASP A 63 9.31 8.83 8.41
C ASP A 63 8.15 7.84 8.12
N LEU A 64 8.26 6.57 8.57
CA LEU A 64 7.19 5.58 8.40
C LEU A 64 6.18 5.63 9.57
N GLU A 65 4.92 5.90 9.24
CA GLU A 65 3.82 5.94 10.19
C GLU A 65 2.69 5.00 9.74
N GLU A 66 2.17 4.16 10.64
CA GLU A 66 0.92 3.43 10.38
C GLU A 66 -0.24 4.40 10.55
N ILE A 67 -1.13 4.46 9.55
CA ILE A 67 -2.27 5.36 9.53
C ILE A 67 -3.57 4.57 9.35
N THR A 68 -4.70 5.21 9.62
CA THR A 68 -6.01 4.62 9.33
C THR A 68 -6.39 4.74 7.86
N GLU A 69 -7.37 3.95 7.41
CA GLU A 69 -7.97 4.10 6.08
C GLU A 69 -8.53 5.52 5.86
N ALA A 70 -9.16 6.09 6.89
CA ALA A 70 -9.72 7.44 6.82
C ALA A 70 -8.61 8.49 6.58
N GLU A 71 -7.50 8.40 7.31
CA GLU A 71 -6.34 9.28 7.10
C GLU A 71 -5.72 9.08 5.72
N PHE A 72 -5.63 7.82 5.25
CA PHE A 72 -5.17 7.52 3.91
C PHE A 72 -6.03 8.21 2.85
N GLU A 73 -7.36 8.14 2.97
CA GLU A 73 -8.29 8.83 2.07
C GLU A 73 -8.19 10.36 2.17
N GLU A 74 -7.94 10.91 3.36
CA GLU A 74 -7.72 12.34 3.53
C GLU A 74 -6.43 12.81 2.83
N ILE A 75 -5.34 12.05 2.96
CA ILE A 75 -4.09 12.35 2.26
C ILE A 75 -4.28 12.18 0.74
N LEU A 76 -5.01 11.17 0.27
CA LEU A 76 -5.27 11.00 -1.16
C LEU A 76 -5.94 12.22 -1.82
N LYS A 77 -6.80 12.93 -1.08
CA LYS A 77 -7.45 14.16 -1.58
C LYS A 77 -6.43 15.26 -1.88
N THR A 78 -5.27 15.28 -1.22
CA THR A 78 -4.22 16.28 -1.49
C THR A 78 -3.47 16.02 -2.79
N PHE A 79 -3.53 14.80 -3.33
CA PHE A 79 -2.91 14.41 -4.61
C PHE A 79 -3.84 14.63 -5.82
N GLN A 80 -5.11 14.94 -5.59
CA GLN A 80 -6.12 15.20 -6.63
C GLN A 80 -6.44 16.71 -6.78
N GLY A 81 -5.73 17.57 -6.04
CA GLY A 81 -5.93 19.02 -6.00
C GLY A 81 -5.19 19.80 -7.08
#